data_AF-I1L8L8-F1
#
_entry.id   AF-I1L8L8-F1
#
_cell.length_a   1.000
_cell.length_b   1.000
_cell.length_c   1.000
_cell.angle_alpha   90.00
_cell.angle_beta   90.00
_cell.angle_gamma   90.00
#
_symmetry.space_group_name_H-M   'P 1'
#
loop_
_entity.id
_entity.type
_entity.pdbx_description
1 polymer ?
#
loop_
_entity_poly.entity_id
_entity_poly.type
_entity_poly.pdbx_seq_one_letter_code
_entity_poly.pdbx_strand_id
1 'polypeptide(L)'
;MAPPIETPTKVSSYQHSPNPRLNERILSSISRKHVAAHPWHDLEIGPEAPKIFNCVVEIGKGSKVKYELDKRTGLIMVDRILYSSVVYPHNYGFIPRTICEDGDPMDVLVIMQEPVLPGCFLRAKAIGLMPMIDQGEKDDKIIAVCADDPEYRHYNDIKDLPPHRLAEIRRFFEDCILSKNFKMCLFSTSYMLASI
;
A
#
# COMPACT_ATOMS: atom_id res chain seq x y z
N MET A 1 -68.85 23.51 58.17
CA MET A 1 -67.64 22.77 57.79
C MET A 1 -67.92 22.10 56.46
N ALA A 2 -67.33 22.62 55.37
CA ALA A 2 -67.49 22.06 54.03
C ALA A 2 -66.60 20.81 53.88
N PRO A 3 -67.03 19.80 53.08
CA PRO A 3 -66.26 18.58 52.88
C PRO A 3 -64.99 18.83 52.04
N PRO A 4 -63.96 17.98 52.16
CA PRO A 4 -62.68 18.14 51.48
C PRO A 4 -62.82 17.99 49.95
N ILE A 5 -62.08 18.80 49.22
CA ILE A 5 -62.00 18.83 47.76
C ILE A 5 -61.18 17.62 47.26
N GLU A 6 -61.81 16.73 46.50
CA GLU A 6 -61.12 15.69 45.72
C GLU A 6 -60.38 16.32 44.54
N THR A 7 -59.06 16.13 44.47
CA THR A 7 -58.25 16.43 43.28
C THR A 7 -58.28 15.25 42.31
N PRO A 8 -58.58 15.46 41.01
CA PRO A 8 -58.65 14.36 40.05
C PRO A 8 -57.24 13.89 39.64
N THR A 9 -57.02 12.58 39.75
CA THR A 9 -55.81 11.87 39.32
C THR A 9 -55.68 11.95 37.79
N LYS A 10 -54.67 12.67 37.30
CA LYS A 10 -54.37 12.78 35.86
C LYS A 10 -53.62 11.52 35.39
N VAL A 11 -54.35 10.56 34.82
CA VAL A 11 -53.75 9.38 34.17
C VAL A 11 -53.09 9.83 32.86
N SER A 12 -51.75 9.77 32.82
CA SER A 12 -50.95 10.05 31.63
C SER A 12 -50.94 8.82 30.72
N SER A 13 -51.73 8.85 29.64
CA SER A 13 -51.68 7.83 28.58
C SER A 13 -50.41 8.00 27.73
N TYR A 14 -49.41 7.15 27.95
CA TYR A 14 -48.26 7.02 27.04
C TYR A 14 -48.71 6.41 25.71
N GLN A 15 -48.72 7.20 24.63
CA GLN A 15 -48.85 6.68 23.27
C GLN A 15 -47.47 6.14 22.84
N HIS A 16 -47.32 4.83 22.83
CA HIS A 16 -46.12 4.17 22.28
C HIS A 16 -46.21 4.16 20.76
N SER A 17 -45.51 5.08 20.10
CA SER A 17 -45.31 5.02 18.65
C SER A 17 -44.46 3.80 18.31
N PRO A 18 -44.88 2.91 17.39
CA PRO A 18 -44.06 1.77 17.00
C PRO A 18 -42.80 2.25 16.28
N ASN A 19 -41.64 1.78 16.73
CA ASN A 19 -40.37 2.03 16.05
C ASN A 19 -40.49 1.64 14.56
N PRO A 20 -40.09 2.51 13.62
CA PRO A 20 -40.12 2.15 12.20
C PRO A 20 -39.23 0.92 12.00
N ARG A 21 -39.79 -0.14 11.40
CA ARG A 21 -39.01 -1.34 11.06
C ARG A 21 -37.97 -0.95 10.02
N LEU A 22 -36.70 -1.06 10.37
CA LEU A 22 -35.57 -0.88 9.45
C LEU A 22 -35.79 -1.80 8.24
N ASN A 23 -35.75 -1.24 7.04
CA ASN A 23 -35.93 -2.02 5.82
C ASN A 23 -34.72 -2.97 5.62
N GLU A 24 -34.94 -4.15 5.03
CA GLU A 24 -33.88 -5.14 4.79
C GLU A 24 -32.75 -4.59 3.89
N ARG A 25 -33.02 -3.56 3.08
CA ARG A 25 -32.00 -2.86 2.27
C ARG A 25 -31.03 -2.03 3.14
N ILE A 26 -31.52 -1.36 4.17
CA ILE A 26 -30.70 -0.64 5.14
C ILE A 26 -29.89 -1.67 5.93
N LEU A 27 -30.53 -2.75 6.38
CA LEU A 27 -29.83 -3.84 7.07
C LEU A 27 -28.78 -4.52 6.20
N SER A 28 -29.01 -4.74 4.90
CA SER A 28 -28.00 -5.29 3.99
C SER A 28 -26.90 -4.29 3.64
N SER A 29 -27.20 -2.98 3.61
CA SER A 29 -26.17 -1.94 3.49
C SER A 29 -25.30 -1.81 4.74
N ILE A 30 -25.85 -2.04 5.94
CA ILE A 30 -25.13 -2.03 7.22
C ILE A 30 -24.40 -3.38 7.45
N SER A 31 -24.96 -4.48 6.93
CA SER A 31 -24.40 -5.84 7.03
C SER A 31 -23.28 -6.12 6.02
N ARG A 32 -23.09 -5.25 5.01
CA ARG A 32 -21.81 -5.17 4.32
C ARG A 32 -20.82 -4.53 5.30
N LYS A 33 -20.34 -5.38 6.20
CA LYS A 33 -19.29 -5.11 7.16
C LYS A 33 -18.29 -4.13 6.54
N HIS A 34 -18.19 -2.93 7.12
CA HIS A 34 -17.00 -2.10 6.99
C HIS A 34 -15.84 -2.80 7.71
N VAL A 35 -15.46 -3.99 7.26
CA VAL A 35 -14.14 -4.54 7.56
C VAL A 35 -13.19 -3.67 6.75
N ALA A 36 -12.22 -3.07 7.42
CA ALA A 36 -11.17 -2.32 6.75
C ALA A 36 -10.57 -3.22 5.67
N ALA A 37 -10.53 -2.74 4.42
CA ALA A 37 -10.04 -3.52 3.29
C ALA A 37 -8.57 -3.88 3.54
N HIS A 38 -8.23 -5.16 3.38
CA HIS A 38 -6.87 -5.66 3.51
C HIS A 38 -6.05 -5.20 2.30
N PRO A 39 -4.99 -4.36 2.47
CA PRO A 39 -4.26 -3.77 1.35
C PRO A 39 -3.68 -4.78 0.36
N TRP A 40 -3.28 -5.97 0.84
CA TRP A 40 -2.75 -7.02 -0.01
C TRP A 40 -3.81 -7.86 -0.74
N HIS A 41 -4.96 -8.14 -0.13
CA HIS A 41 -5.92 -9.11 -0.67
C HIS A 41 -7.11 -8.43 -1.35
N ASP A 42 -7.58 -7.33 -0.80
CA ASP A 42 -8.82 -6.68 -1.26
C ASP A 42 -8.56 -5.66 -2.37
N LEU A 43 -7.37 -5.05 -2.42
CA LEU A 43 -6.99 -4.12 -3.49
C LEU A 43 -6.70 -4.88 -4.79
N GLU A 44 -7.30 -4.43 -5.90
CA GLU A 44 -7.02 -4.99 -7.22
C GLU A 44 -5.66 -4.51 -7.74
N ILE A 45 -4.99 -5.36 -8.53
CA ILE A 45 -3.72 -5.01 -9.20
C ILE A 45 -3.92 -3.83 -10.15
N GLY A 46 -5.11 -3.69 -10.75
CA GLY A 46 -5.45 -2.64 -11.70
C GLY A 46 -5.58 -3.19 -13.13
N PRO A 47 -6.41 -2.55 -13.97
CA PRO A 47 -6.81 -3.09 -15.29
C PRO A 47 -5.71 -3.03 -16.35
N GLU A 48 -4.67 -2.22 -16.14
CA GLU A 48 -3.56 -2.01 -17.08
C GLU A 48 -2.31 -2.84 -16.71
N ALA A 49 -2.46 -3.75 -15.75
CA ALA A 49 -1.40 -4.64 -15.32
C ALA A 49 -1.02 -5.60 -16.47
N PRO A 50 0.26 -6.00 -16.58
CA PRO A 50 1.38 -5.68 -15.69
C PRO A 50 2.10 -4.35 -16.00
N LYS A 51 1.70 -3.60 -17.03
CA LYS A 51 2.40 -2.37 -17.43
C LYS A 51 2.20 -1.22 -16.44
N ILE A 52 0.95 -1.03 -16.01
CA ILE A 52 0.57 -0.08 -14.96
C ILE A 52 -0.24 -0.83 -13.92
N PHE A 53 0.18 -0.76 -12.66
CA PHE A 53 -0.45 -1.47 -11.56
C PHE A 53 -0.59 -0.57 -10.34
N ASN A 54 -1.47 -0.92 -9.42
CA ASN A 54 -1.58 -0.31 -8.13
C ASN A 54 -0.42 -0.78 -7.26
N CYS A 55 0.24 0.15 -6.57
CA CYS A 55 1.30 -0.12 -5.62
C CYS A 55 0.89 0.46 -4.27
N VAL A 56 0.93 -0.34 -3.21
CA VAL A 56 0.71 0.12 -1.83
C VAL A 56 2.05 0.55 -1.27
N VAL A 57 2.17 1.82 -0.89
CA VAL A 57 3.40 2.40 -0.34
C VAL A 57 3.52 2.04 1.13
N GLU A 58 4.65 1.45 1.51
CA GLU A 58 5.01 1.18 2.90
C GLU A 58 5.94 2.26 3.43
N ILE A 59 6.94 2.65 2.62
CA ILE A 59 8.00 3.55 3.08
C ILE A 59 8.05 4.76 2.15
N GLY A 60 7.79 5.93 2.73
CA GLY A 60 7.93 7.20 2.01
C GLY A 60 9.38 7.54 1.70
N LYS A 61 9.61 8.19 0.57
CA LYS A 61 10.91 8.78 0.19
C LYS A 61 11.50 9.62 1.33
N GLY A 62 12.79 9.43 1.61
CA GLY A 62 13.54 10.12 2.66
C GLY A 62 13.34 9.54 4.07
N SER A 63 12.46 8.54 4.25
CA SER A 63 12.25 7.90 5.54
C SER A 63 13.41 7.00 5.95
N LYS A 64 13.69 6.95 7.26
CA LYS A 64 14.53 5.94 7.91
C LYS A 64 13.73 4.83 8.58
N VAL A 65 12.42 5.00 8.69
CA VAL A 65 11.54 4.02 9.32
C VAL A 65 11.17 2.99 8.26
N LYS A 66 11.60 1.74 8.48
CA LYS A 66 11.14 0.59 7.71
C LYS A 66 9.78 0.19 8.27
N TYR A 67 8.76 0.59 7.54
CA TYR A 67 7.41 0.09 7.72
C TYR A 67 7.25 -1.22 6.95
N GLU A 68 6.31 -2.03 7.40
CA GLU A 68 6.00 -3.32 6.79
C GLU A 68 4.52 -3.63 6.98
N LEU A 69 3.91 -4.29 6.00
CA LEU A 69 2.57 -4.82 6.13
C LEU A 69 2.56 -6.02 7.09
N ASP A 70 1.80 -5.92 8.19
CA ASP A 70 1.40 -7.11 8.94
C ASP A 70 0.34 -7.89 8.14
N LYS A 71 0.79 -8.92 7.42
CA LYS A 71 -0.02 -9.80 6.57
C LYS A 71 -1.26 -10.38 7.25
N ARG A 72 -1.25 -10.50 8.59
CA ARG A 72 -2.38 -11.06 9.34
C ARG A 72 -3.46 -10.02 9.59
N THR A 73 -3.08 -8.78 9.89
CA THR A 73 -4.02 -7.71 10.27
C THR A 73 -4.34 -6.76 9.13
N GLY A 74 -3.51 -6.72 8.08
CA GLY A 74 -3.60 -5.76 6.99
C GLY A 74 -3.17 -4.34 7.37
N LEU A 75 -2.54 -4.18 8.55
CA LEU A 75 -2.09 -2.88 9.05
C LEU A 75 -0.61 -2.68 8.76
N ILE A 76 -0.22 -1.43 8.57
CA ILE A 76 1.19 -1.05 8.48
C ILE A 76 1.78 -0.99 9.89
N MET A 77 2.85 -1.73 10.13
CA MET A 77 3.61 -1.73 11.36
C MET A 77 5.02 -1.18 11.14
N VAL A 78 5.64 -0.68 12.21
CA VAL A 78 7.06 -0.35 12.20
C VAL A 78 7.84 -1.63 12.46
N ASP A 79 8.63 -2.06 11.48
CA ASP A 79 9.58 -3.17 11.65
C ASP A 79 10.83 -2.67 12.39
N ARG A 80 11.51 -1.65 11.84
CA ARG A 80 12.71 -1.09 12.47
C ARG A 80 13.05 0.33 11.99
N ILE A 81 13.94 1.00 12.71
CA ILE A 81 14.57 2.25 12.29
C ILE A 81 15.96 1.94 11.74
N LEU A 82 16.27 2.42 10.53
CA LEU A 82 17.59 2.26 9.93
C LEU A 82 18.64 3.03 10.76
N TYR A 83 19.66 2.30 11.24
CA TYR A 83 20.73 2.86 12.07
C TYR A 83 21.73 3.71 11.26
N SER A 84 21.91 3.43 9.97
CA SER A 84 22.87 4.13 9.12
C SER A 84 22.37 5.54 8.72
N SER A 85 23.26 6.32 8.11
CA SER A 85 22.89 7.59 7.46
C SER A 85 22.03 7.40 6.20
N VAL A 86 21.71 6.15 5.85
CA VAL A 86 20.94 5.82 4.66
C VAL A 86 19.45 6.08 4.89
N VAL A 87 18.80 6.61 3.86
CA VAL A 87 17.36 6.85 3.77
C VAL A 87 16.86 6.23 2.47
N TYR A 88 15.58 5.85 2.42
CA TYR A 88 14.99 5.37 1.17
C TYR A 88 14.99 6.51 0.13
N PRO A 89 15.66 6.38 -1.02
CA PRO A 89 15.78 7.48 -1.99
C PRO A 89 14.48 7.74 -2.75
N HIS A 90 13.58 6.75 -2.78
CA HIS A 90 12.29 6.76 -3.46
C HIS A 90 11.24 6.04 -2.61
N ASN A 91 9.97 6.15 -2.99
CA ASN A 91 8.90 5.45 -2.28
C ASN A 91 9.05 3.95 -2.50
N TYR A 92 8.82 3.17 -1.45
CA TYR A 92 8.93 1.71 -1.46
C TYR A 92 7.60 1.10 -1.03
N GLY A 93 7.24 -0.01 -1.65
CA GLY A 93 6.00 -0.70 -1.37
C GLY A 93 5.89 -1.98 -2.17
N PHE A 94 4.67 -2.46 -2.34
CA PHE A 94 4.42 -3.76 -2.95
C PHE A 94 3.21 -3.76 -3.89
N ILE A 95 3.14 -4.77 -4.77
CA ILE A 95 1.99 -5.02 -5.64
C ILE A 95 0.96 -5.87 -4.88
N PRO A 96 -0.30 -5.41 -4.73
CA PRO A 96 -1.35 -6.21 -4.10
C PRO A 96 -1.61 -7.49 -4.91
N ARG A 97 -2.15 -8.53 -4.26
CA ARG A 97 -2.49 -9.83 -4.88
C ARG A 97 -1.35 -10.52 -5.64
N THR A 98 -0.11 -10.24 -5.28
CA THR A 98 1.07 -10.99 -5.76
C THR A 98 1.67 -11.81 -4.61
N ILE A 99 2.43 -12.85 -4.97
CA ILE A 99 3.19 -13.67 -4.03
C ILE A 99 4.49 -14.13 -4.71
N CYS A 100 5.61 -13.90 -4.03
CA CYS A 100 6.95 -14.31 -4.44
C CYS A 100 7.35 -15.64 -3.77
N GLU A 101 8.52 -16.16 -4.11
CA GLU A 101 9.02 -17.45 -3.60
C GLU A 101 9.27 -17.45 -2.08
N ASP A 102 9.56 -16.28 -1.51
CA ASP A 102 9.70 -16.00 -0.08
C ASP A 102 8.35 -15.88 0.66
N GLY A 103 7.23 -15.90 -0.07
CA GLY A 103 5.88 -15.72 0.47
C GLY A 103 5.52 -14.27 0.79
N ASP A 104 6.32 -13.30 0.37
CA ASP A 104 6.03 -11.86 0.39
C ASP A 104 5.36 -11.40 -0.92
N PRO A 105 4.62 -10.28 -0.93
CA PRO A 105 4.18 -9.68 -2.17
C PRO A 105 5.37 -9.07 -2.95
N MET A 106 5.22 -8.94 -4.26
CA MET A 106 6.27 -8.41 -5.14
C MET A 106 6.61 -6.96 -4.78
N ASP A 107 7.88 -6.73 -4.46
CA ASP A 107 8.43 -5.44 -4.05
C ASP A 107 8.58 -4.46 -5.22
N VAL A 108 8.33 -3.19 -4.92
CA VAL A 108 8.37 -2.10 -5.89
C VAL A 108 9.04 -0.85 -5.32
N LEU A 109 10.03 -0.34 -6.04
CA LEU A 109 10.58 0.99 -5.84
C LEU A 109 9.92 1.97 -6.83
N VAL A 110 9.16 2.94 -6.32
CA VAL A 110 8.43 3.93 -7.12
C VAL A 110 9.13 5.28 -7.09
N ILE A 111 9.64 5.67 -8.26
CA ILE A 111 10.30 6.95 -8.50
C ILE A 111 9.25 8.02 -8.78
N MET A 112 9.27 9.08 -7.98
CA MET A 112 8.42 10.27 -8.11
C MET A 112 9.01 11.47 -7.35
N GLN A 113 8.42 12.65 -7.54
CA GLN A 113 8.84 13.89 -6.89
C GLN A 113 8.68 13.83 -5.37
N GLU A 114 7.48 13.51 -4.90
CA GLU A 114 7.07 13.66 -3.50
C GLU A 114 7.05 12.33 -2.71
N PRO A 115 7.30 12.37 -1.38
CA PRO A 115 7.08 11.23 -0.52
C PRO A 115 5.58 10.93 -0.37
N VAL A 116 5.23 9.66 -0.33
CA VAL A 116 3.87 9.18 -0.08
C VAL A 116 3.79 8.59 1.32
N LEU A 117 2.65 8.80 1.98
CA LEU A 117 2.43 8.28 3.33
C LEU A 117 2.27 6.76 3.31
N PRO A 118 2.78 6.06 4.34
CA PRO A 118 2.57 4.62 4.50
C PRO A 118 1.09 4.22 4.49
N GLY A 119 0.76 3.15 3.79
CA GLY A 119 -0.61 2.63 3.63
C GLY A 119 -1.42 3.28 2.52
N CYS A 120 -0.94 4.36 1.88
CA CYS A 120 -1.54 4.89 0.66
C CYS A 120 -1.18 4.01 -0.54
N PHE A 121 -2.04 3.97 -1.56
CA PHE A 121 -1.70 3.34 -2.84
C PHE A 121 -1.66 4.37 -3.97
N LEU A 122 -0.90 4.05 -5.02
CA LEU A 122 -0.74 4.87 -6.21
C LEU A 122 -0.69 3.98 -7.47
N ARG A 123 -0.84 4.60 -8.65
CA ARG A 123 -0.61 3.90 -9.93
C ARG A 123 0.86 3.98 -10.31
N ALA A 124 1.51 2.84 -10.39
CA ALA A 124 2.92 2.70 -10.75
C ALA A 124 3.04 2.10 -12.17
N LYS A 125 3.88 2.70 -13.01
CA LYS A 125 4.23 2.19 -14.32
C LYS A 125 5.61 1.53 -14.26
N ALA A 126 5.68 0.26 -14.59
CA ALA A 126 6.90 -0.51 -14.55
C ALA A 126 7.89 -0.05 -15.65
N ILE A 127 9.16 0.14 -15.28
CA ILE A 127 10.22 0.60 -16.21
C ILE A 127 11.48 -0.28 -16.17
N GLY A 128 11.67 -1.11 -15.15
CA GLY A 128 12.78 -2.06 -15.10
C GLY A 128 12.68 -3.04 -13.95
N LEU A 129 13.46 -4.11 -14.03
CA LEU A 129 13.57 -5.12 -12.97
C LEU A 129 14.96 -5.07 -12.35
N MET A 130 15.04 -5.18 -11.04
CA MET A 130 16.27 -5.31 -10.28
C MET A 130 16.30 -6.68 -9.60
N PRO A 131 16.93 -7.70 -10.23
CA PRO A 131 17.10 -8.99 -9.62
C PRO A 131 18.03 -8.91 -8.43
N MET A 132 17.65 -9.57 -7.35
CA MET A 132 18.41 -9.59 -6.13
C MET A 132 18.30 -10.96 -5.46
N ILE A 133 19.38 -11.33 -4.76
CA ILE A 133 19.43 -12.53 -3.93
C ILE A 133 19.62 -12.05 -2.50
N ASP A 134 18.61 -12.21 -1.66
CA ASP A 134 18.71 -11.95 -0.22
C ASP A 134 18.78 -13.29 0.53
N GLN A 135 19.84 -13.46 1.34
CA GLN A 135 20.06 -14.68 2.14
C GLN A 135 19.99 -16.03 1.38
N GLY A 136 20.17 -16.01 0.06
CA GLY A 136 20.10 -17.21 -0.79
C GLY A 136 18.75 -17.42 -1.48
N GLU A 137 17.76 -16.59 -1.15
CA GLU A 137 16.44 -16.57 -1.79
C GLU A 137 16.36 -15.45 -2.83
N LYS A 138 15.52 -15.67 -3.84
CA LYS A 138 15.35 -14.74 -4.96
C LYS A 138 14.34 -13.67 -4.56
N ASP A 139 14.82 -12.43 -4.46
CA ASP A 139 14.06 -11.25 -4.02
C ASP A 139 14.13 -10.18 -5.12
N ASP A 140 13.50 -10.47 -6.26
CA ASP A 140 13.48 -9.52 -7.38
C ASP A 140 12.63 -8.29 -7.01
N LYS A 141 13.12 -7.09 -7.36
CA LYS A 141 12.40 -5.83 -7.10
C LYS A 141 12.04 -5.14 -8.41
N ILE A 142 10.80 -4.70 -8.53
CA ILE A 142 10.37 -3.91 -9.69
C ILE A 142 10.75 -2.44 -9.48
N ILE A 143 11.30 -1.82 -10.51
CA ILE A 143 11.51 -0.37 -10.58
C ILE A 143 10.40 0.23 -11.42
N ALA A 144 9.69 1.19 -10.84
CA ALA A 144 8.55 1.85 -11.45
C ALA A 144 8.62 3.37 -11.29
N VAL A 145 7.84 4.08 -12.10
CA VAL A 145 7.56 5.51 -11.94
C VAL A 145 6.10 5.71 -11.57
N CYS A 146 5.76 6.78 -10.86
CA CYS A 146 4.36 7.13 -10.68
C CYS A 146 3.72 7.49 -12.03
N ALA A 147 2.64 6.81 -12.40
CA ALA A 147 1.94 7.02 -13.68
C ALA A 147 1.24 8.39 -13.74
N ASP A 148 0.94 8.97 -12.58
CA ASP A 148 0.23 10.22 -12.40
C ASP A 148 1.17 11.42 -12.14
N ASP A 149 2.48 11.20 -12.00
CA ASP A 149 3.47 12.26 -11.80
C ASP A 149 3.92 12.85 -13.15
N PRO A 150 3.63 14.13 -13.46
CA PRO A 150 4.01 14.75 -14.73
C PRO A 150 5.51 14.71 -15.04
N GLU A 151 6.35 14.75 -14.00
CA GLU A 151 7.81 14.75 -14.13
C GLU A 151 8.36 13.38 -14.51
N TYR A 152 7.69 12.29 -14.12
CA TYR A 152 8.22 10.94 -14.29
C TYR A 152 7.40 10.05 -15.24
N ARG A 153 6.13 10.38 -15.49
CA ARG A 153 5.21 9.55 -16.29
C ARG A 153 5.68 9.28 -17.72
N HIS A 154 6.63 10.06 -18.24
CA HIS A 154 7.12 9.93 -19.61
C HIS A 154 8.26 8.90 -19.77
N TYR A 155 8.93 8.50 -18.69
CA TYR A 155 9.94 7.44 -18.72
C TYR A 155 9.30 6.07 -19.00
N ASN A 156 9.83 5.30 -19.95
CA ASN A 156 9.26 4.00 -20.33
C ASN A 156 10.23 2.84 -20.14
N ASP A 157 11.52 3.13 -20.09
CA ASP A 157 12.57 2.18 -19.77
C ASP A 157 13.49 2.78 -18.70
N ILE A 158 14.09 1.91 -17.89
CA ILE A 158 15.03 2.33 -16.86
C ILE A 158 16.27 3.03 -17.41
N LYS A 159 16.64 2.78 -18.67
CA LYS A 159 17.71 3.51 -19.37
C LYS A 159 17.38 4.97 -19.65
N ASP A 160 16.10 5.33 -19.63
CA ASP A 160 15.66 6.71 -19.84
C ASP A 160 15.98 7.58 -18.60
N LEU A 161 16.21 6.96 -17.44
CA LEU A 161 16.57 7.70 -16.22
C LEU A 161 17.99 8.26 -16.26
N PRO A 162 18.23 9.44 -15.66
CA PRO A 162 19.57 9.98 -15.53
C PRO A 162 20.54 8.98 -14.85
N PRO A 163 21.78 8.80 -15.36
CA PRO A 163 22.73 7.82 -14.82
C PRO A 163 22.99 7.98 -13.32
N HIS A 164 22.96 9.22 -12.81
CA HIS A 164 23.11 9.51 -11.39
C HIS A 164 21.99 8.89 -10.53
N ARG A 165 20.75 8.85 -11.01
CA ARG A 165 19.62 8.22 -10.30
C ARG A 165 19.78 6.71 -10.20
N LEU A 166 20.25 6.09 -11.28
CA LEU A 166 20.55 4.66 -11.27
C LEU A 166 21.67 4.32 -10.29
N ALA A 167 22.69 5.18 -10.19
CA ALA A 167 23.77 5.03 -9.23
C ALA A 167 23.30 5.19 -7.78
N GLU A 168 22.41 6.15 -7.50
CA GLU A 168 21.80 6.35 -6.18
C GLU A 168 20.99 5.12 -5.73
N ILE A 169 20.11 4.59 -6.61
CA ILE A 169 19.33 3.38 -6.33
C ILE A 169 20.24 2.18 -6.07
N ARG A 170 21.23 1.97 -6.94
CA ARG A 170 22.22 0.90 -6.76
C ARG A 170 22.90 1.00 -5.41
N ARG A 171 23.39 2.20 -5.07
CA ARG A 171 24.14 2.43 -3.84
C ARG A 171 23.29 2.19 -2.60
N PHE A 172 22.03 2.60 -2.63
CA PHE A 172 21.08 2.37 -1.55
C PHE A 172 20.94 0.87 -1.22
N PHE A 173 20.68 0.02 -2.22
CA PHE A 173 20.53 -1.42 -1.97
C PHE A 173 21.84 -2.10 -1.57
N GLU A 174 22.98 -1.64 -2.10
CA GLU A 174 24.31 -2.13 -1.68
C GLU A 174 24.64 -1.76 -0.21
N ASP A 175 24.24 -0.57 0.25
CA ASP A 175 24.53 -0.10 1.61
C ASP A 175 23.53 -0.61 2.66
N CYS A 176 22.24 -0.72 2.29
CA CYS A 176 21.19 -1.21 3.20
C CYS A 176 21.22 -2.73 3.39
N ILE A 177 21.71 -3.48 2.41
CA ILE A 177 21.67 -4.93 2.42
C ILE A 177 23.11 -5.43 2.38
N LEU A 178 23.64 -5.77 3.55
CA LEU A 178 25.01 -6.23 3.84
C LEU A 178 25.41 -7.55 3.13
N SER A 179 24.86 -7.86 1.95
CA SER A 179 25.16 -9.05 1.16
C SER A 179 26.23 -8.75 0.12
N LYS A 180 27.45 -9.24 0.37
CA LYS A 180 28.69 -8.94 -0.39
C LYS A 180 28.81 -9.59 -1.78
N ASN A 181 27.75 -10.11 -2.40
CA ASN A 181 27.84 -10.73 -3.73
C ASN A 181 26.67 -10.29 -4.61
N PHE A 182 26.79 -9.09 -5.17
CA PHE A 182 25.73 -8.45 -5.94
C PHE A 182 26.10 -8.27 -7.42
N LYS A 183 25.14 -8.52 -8.32
CA LYS A 183 25.22 -8.15 -9.73
C LYS A 183 23.89 -7.55 -10.17
N MET A 184 23.76 -6.23 -10.07
CA MET A 184 22.61 -5.52 -10.65
C MET A 184 22.64 -5.66 -12.18
N CYS A 185 21.70 -6.44 -12.71
CA CYS A 185 21.33 -6.40 -14.11
C CYS A 185 19.95 -5.76 -14.19
N LEU A 186 19.90 -4.51 -14.63
CA LEU A 186 18.64 -3.85 -14.90
C LEU A 186 18.08 -4.43 -16.20
N PHE A 187 17.00 -5.19 -16.10
CA PHE A 187 16.35 -5.75 -17.27
C PHE A 187 15.27 -4.78 -17.77
N SER A 188 15.26 -4.58 -19.09
CA SER A 188 14.26 -3.76 -19.79
C SER A 188 12.85 -4.34 -19.61
N THR A 189 11.84 -3.49 -19.77
CA THR A 189 10.41 -3.82 -19.66
C THR A 189 10.01 -5.08 -20.45
N SER A 190 10.66 -5.36 -21.57
CA SER A 190 10.43 -6.58 -22.38
C SER A 190 10.69 -7.90 -21.64
N TYR A 191 11.59 -7.91 -20.64
CA TYR A 191 11.89 -9.10 -19.83
C TYR A 191 10.99 -9.21 -18.59
N MET A 192 10.39 -8.11 -18.16
CA MET A 192 9.56 -8.06 -16.96
C MET A 192 8.18 -8.69 -17.17
N LEU A 193 7.58 -8.48 -18.36
CA LEU A 193 6.26 -9.02 -18.72
C LEU A 193 6.22 -10.56 -18.75
N ALA A 194 7.37 -11.23 -18.78
CA ALA A 194 7.47 -12.68 -18.77
C ALA A 194 7.61 -13.28 -17.35
N SER A 195 7.83 -12.44 -16.34
CA SER A 195 8.13 -12.85 -14.95
C SER A 195 7.03 -12.46 -13.95
N ILE A 196 6.00 -11.75 -14.39
CA ILE A 196 4.77 -11.40 -13.65
C ILE A 196 3.63 -12.18 -14.29
#